data_AF-A0A433UXD0-F1
#
_entry.id   AF-A0A433UXD0-F1
#
_cell.length_a   1.000
_cell.length_b   1.000
_cell.length_c   1.000
_cell.angle_alpha   90.00
_cell.angle_beta   90.00
_cell.angle_gamma   90.00
#
_symmetry.space_group_name_H-M   'P 1'
#
loop_
_entity.id
_entity.type
_entity.pdbx_description
1 polymer ?
#
loop_
_entity_poly.entity_id
_entity_poly.type
_entity_poly.pdbx_seq_one_letter_code
_entity_poly.pdbx_strand_id
1 'polypeptide(L)'
;MNKNILILRTSTLSVTRFIPLFIGLSFFFTPQTVTAQITPTIQGFWNKIFKPARDPQPPIKPRKGGSRPKQSICLISPDVPSQTRIIWNTKPLFIWHNGEFQLSRGNQPIRQVKKIAVATLDSKLDRQTNSQRNNQKYLSTQIVAGKQSITYQGEPLKPGQTYTWLVFLTQEATAPTMFVNFKIMEANQRDRITIELKRLEQLQRQKGANPETIALEKTKYFADKGLWSDALQEAYSVLKPSSELAQLRQDLPKQLCYQ
;
A
#
# COMPACT_ATOMS: atom_id res chain seq x y z
N MET A 1 -48.53 26.25 31.05
CA MET A 1 -47.52 27.29 31.32
C MET A 1 -46.87 26.98 32.65
N ASN A 2 -45.65 26.42 32.65
CA ASN A 2 -44.85 26.22 33.87
C ASN A 2 -43.40 26.52 33.53
N LYS A 3 -42.84 27.54 34.18
CA LYS A 3 -41.45 27.98 34.05
C LYS A 3 -40.61 27.28 35.10
N ASN A 4 -39.68 26.44 34.69
CA ASN A 4 -38.64 25.90 35.56
C ASN A 4 -37.47 26.90 35.61
N ILE A 5 -37.19 27.42 36.80
CA ILE A 5 -36.05 28.30 37.10
C ILE A 5 -34.89 27.42 37.55
N LEU A 6 -33.78 27.47 36.81
CA LEU A 6 -32.52 26.78 37.13
C LEU A 6 -31.60 27.76 37.87
N ILE A 7 -31.29 27.47 39.14
CA ILE A 7 -30.36 28.27 39.97
C ILE A 7 -28.95 27.68 39.80
N LEU A 8 -28.05 28.44 39.17
CA LEU A 8 -26.61 28.14 39.10
C LEU A 8 -25.90 28.81 40.28
N ARG A 9 -25.41 28.00 41.23
CA ARG A 9 -24.47 28.44 42.27
C ARG A 9 -23.05 28.37 41.72
N THR A 10 -22.40 29.52 41.59
CA THR A 10 -20.96 29.62 41.34
C THR A 10 -20.20 29.44 42.65
N SER A 11 -19.27 28.50 42.69
CA SER A 11 -18.33 28.34 43.80
C SER A 11 -16.98 28.91 43.38
N THR A 12 -16.51 29.92 44.12
CA THR A 12 -15.18 30.52 43.98
C THR A 12 -14.15 29.64 44.65
N LEU A 13 -13.20 29.09 43.86
CA LEU A 13 -12.03 28.38 44.40
C LEU A 13 -10.91 29.39 44.67
N SER A 14 -10.51 29.42 45.94
CA SER A 14 -9.41 30.22 46.49
C SER A 14 -8.06 29.66 46.05
N VAL A 15 -7.24 30.47 45.39
CA VAL A 15 -5.90 30.09 44.92
C VAL A 15 -4.88 30.43 46.00
N THR A 16 -4.39 29.41 46.71
CA THR A 16 -3.26 29.55 47.65
C THR A 16 -1.95 29.52 46.86
N ARG A 17 -1.19 30.62 46.90
CA ARG A 17 0.15 30.72 46.31
C ARG A 17 1.14 29.91 47.16
N PHE A 18 1.68 28.84 46.59
CA PHE A 18 2.90 28.21 47.09
C PHE A 18 4.12 28.94 46.49
N ILE A 19 4.97 29.48 47.36
CA ILE A 19 6.28 30.03 47.00
C ILE A 19 7.32 28.94 47.31
N PRO A 20 7.95 28.29 46.32
CA PRO A 20 9.07 27.41 46.58
C PRO A 20 10.37 28.21 46.71
N LEU A 21 11.07 27.98 47.81
CA LEU A 21 12.42 28.43 48.09
C LEU A 21 13.40 27.64 47.21
N PHE A 22 13.89 28.24 46.12
CA PHE A 22 14.91 27.63 45.26
C PHE A 22 16.30 27.81 45.88
N ILE A 23 16.82 26.76 46.49
CA ILE A 23 18.22 26.63 46.87
C ILE A 23 19.02 26.34 45.59
N GLY A 24 19.90 27.26 45.22
CA GLY A 24 20.77 27.14 44.06
C GLY A 24 21.81 26.03 44.23
N LEU A 25 21.58 24.89 43.57
CA LEU A 25 22.66 23.99 43.16
C LEU A 25 23.00 24.27 41.69
N SER A 26 24.12 24.94 41.47
CA SER A 26 24.74 25.10 40.16
C SER A 26 25.28 23.76 39.68
N PHE A 27 24.41 22.92 39.11
CA PHE A 27 24.85 21.80 38.29
C PHE A 27 25.42 22.37 37.00
N PHE A 28 26.74 22.23 36.83
CA PHE A 28 27.41 22.41 35.55
C PHE A 28 26.86 21.36 34.57
N PHE A 29 25.78 21.71 33.87
CA PHE A 29 25.35 20.99 32.67
C PHE A 29 26.39 21.25 31.60
N THR A 30 27.35 20.33 31.45
CA THR A 30 28.12 20.25 30.22
C THR A 30 27.12 19.91 29.11
N PRO A 31 27.00 20.73 28.05
CA PRO A 31 26.22 20.36 26.89
C PRO A 31 26.92 19.16 26.27
N GLN A 32 26.41 17.96 26.53
CA GLN A 32 26.76 16.80 25.73
C GLN A 32 26.24 17.10 24.33
N THR A 33 27.16 17.38 23.41
CA THR A 33 26.89 17.32 21.99
C THR A 33 26.38 15.92 21.70
N VAL A 34 25.06 15.81 21.52
CA VAL A 34 24.44 14.62 20.95
C VAL A 34 25.03 14.50 19.56
N THR A 35 26.07 13.68 19.45
CA THR A 35 26.56 13.22 18.16
C THR A 35 25.39 12.46 17.56
N ALA A 36 24.76 13.06 16.55
CA ALA A 36 23.79 12.38 15.72
C ALA A 36 24.45 11.10 15.23
N GLN A 37 24.04 9.96 15.78
CA GLN A 37 24.43 8.67 15.23
C GLN A 37 23.96 8.67 13.78
N ILE A 38 24.92 8.69 12.88
CA ILE A 38 24.70 8.61 11.44
C ILE A 38 23.96 7.29 11.22
N THR A 39 22.63 7.36 11.10
CA THR A 39 21.84 6.25 10.59
C THR A 39 22.51 5.80 9.31
N PRO A 40 22.85 4.50 9.16
CA PRO A 40 23.42 4.02 7.92
C PRO A 40 22.51 4.50 6.79
N THR A 41 23.11 5.16 5.81
CA THR A 41 22.42 5.75 4.67
C THR A 41 21.44 4.71 4.14
N ILE A 42 20.14 5.06 4.11
CA ILE A 42 19.06 4.21 3.58
C ILE A 42 19.38 3.75 2.13
N GLN A 43 20.35 4.43 1.51
CA GLN A 43 20.94 4.22 0.20
C GLN A 43 21.24 2.74 -0.10
N GLY A 44 20.42 2.17 -0.98
CA GLY A 44 20.55 0.81 -1.51
C GLY A 44 19.76 -0.25 -0.75
N PHE A 45 19.14 0.08 0.39
CA PHE A 45 18.41 -0.91 1.18
C PHE A 45 17.09 -1.32 0.53
N TRP A 46 16.36 -0.34 -0.01
CA TRP A 46 15.15 -0.61 -0.78
C TRP A 46 15.43 -1.50 -2.00
N ASN A 47 16.52 -1.21 -2.72
CA ASN A 47 16.98 -2.02 -3.84
C ASN A 47 17.29 -3.46 -3.39
N LYS A 48 17.88 -3.64 -2.21
CA LYS A 48 18.15 -4.97 -1.64
C LYS A 48 16.86 -5.74 -1.32
N ILE A 49 15.87 -5.10 -0.69
CA ILE A 49 14.59 -5.74 -0.36
C ILE A 49 13.86 -6.20 -1.62
N PHE A 50 13.82 -5.35 -2.66
CA PHE A 50 13.08 -5.67 -3.88
C PHE A 50 13.91 -6.43 -4.92
N LYS A 51 15.17 -6.79 -4.62
CA LYS A 51 15.98 -7.63 -5.53
C LYS A 51 15.33 -9.00 -5.79
N PRO A 52 14.85 -9.76 -4.79
CA PRO A 52 14.20 -11.05 -5.03
C PRO A 52 12.91 -10.96 -5.85
N ALA A 53 12.18 -9.84 -5.74
CA ALA A 53 11.00 -9.58 -6.57
C ALA A 53 11.37 -9.26 -8.03
N ARG A 54 12.58 -8.73 -8.26
CA ARG A 54 13.10 -8.38 -9.60
C ARG A 54 13.79 -9.54 -10.31
N ASP A 55 14.47 -10.39 -9.56
CA ASP A 55 15.21 -11.52 -10.09
C ASP A 55 14.74 -12.81 -9.40
N PRO A 56 13.52 -13.30 -9.69
CA PRO A 56 13.08 -14.57 -9.15
C PRO A 56 14.04 -15.65 -9.65
N GLN A 57 14.69 -16.37 -8.73
CA GLN A 57 15.58 -17.48 -9.11
C GLN A 57 14.80 -18.45 -10.02
N PRO A 58 15.33 -18.81 -11.21
CA PRO A 58 14.57 -19.56 -12.18
C PRO A 58 14.21 -20.95 -11.61
N PRO A 59 12.92 -21.30 -11.51
CA PRO A 59 12.54 -22.66 -11.19
C PRO A 59 12.71 -23.46 -12.49
N ILE A 60 13.80 -24.22 -12.59
CA ILE A 60 14.08 -25.20 -13.65
C ILE A 60 14.56 -24.55 -14.98
N LYS A 61 15.45 -25.27 -15.69
CA LYS A 61 16.08 -24.87 -16.96
C LYS A 61 15.07 -24.23 -17.93
N PRO A 62 15.43 -23.11 -18.59
CA PRO A 62 14.52 -22.42 -19.48
C PRO A 62 14.08 -23.35 -20.62
N ARG A 63 12.77 -23.64 -20.70
CA ARG A 63 12.17 -24.16 -21.94
C ARG A 63 12.30 -23.06 -23.01
N LYS A 64 12.59 -23.44 -24.25
CA LYS A 64 12.53 -22.54 -25.43
C LYS A 64 11.15 -21.88 -25.47
N GLY A 65 11.06 -20.63 -24.99
CA GLY A 65 9.82 -19.86 -24.91
C GLY A 65 9.74 -18.85 -26.06
N GLY A 66 8.64 -18.88 -26.80
CA GLY A 66 8.32 -17.87 -27.81
C GLY A 66 8.11 -16.48 -27.20
N SER A 67 8.26 -15.44 -28.03
CA SER A 67 8.08 -14.05 -27.64
C SER A 67 6.71 -13.80 -27.03
N ARG A 68 6.67 -13.42 -25.75
CA ARG A 68 5.45 -12.93 -25.11
C ARG A 68 5.06 -11.61 -25.81
N PRO A 69 3.82 -11.45 -26.29
CA PRO A 69 3.39 -10.16 -26.84
C PRO A 69 3.55 -9.09 -25.76
N LYS A 70 4.18 -7.97 -26.11
CA LYS A 70 4.34 -6.80 -25.22
C LYS A 70 2.94 -6.34 -24.78
N GLN A 71 2.50 -6.75 -23.60
CA GLN A 71 1.24 -6.29 -23.04
C GLN A 71 1.35 -4.78 -22.81
N SER A 72 0.33 -4.04 -23.23
CA SER A 72 0.35 -2.58 -23.13
C SER A 72 0.22 -2.08 -21.69
N ILE A 73 -0.19 -2.93 -20.75
CA ILE A 73 -0.33 -2.61 -19.32
C ILE A 73 0.15 -3.81 -18.52
N CYS A 74 0.93 -3.54 -17.48
CA CYS A 74 1.46 -4.52 -16.56
C CYS A 74 0.87 -4.27 -15.16
N LEU A 75 0.24 -5.29 -14.59
CA LEU A 75 -0.37 -5.25 -13.25
C LEU A 75 0.63 -5.78 -12.23
N ILE A 76 0.99 -4.96 -11.25
CA ILE A 76 2.13 -5.19 -10.34
C ILE A 76 1.69 -5.66 -8.96
N SER A 77 0.63 -5.08 -8.40
CA SER A 77 0.13 -5.46 -7.09
C SER A 77 -1.38 -5.30 -7.00
N PRO A 78 -2.14 -6.36 -6.66
CA PRO A 78 -1.71 -7.74 -6.80
C PRO A 78 -1.35 -8.04 -8.27
N ASP A 79 -0.26 -8.76 -8.50
CA ASP A 79 0.13 -9.26 -9.82
C ASP A 79 -0.69 -10.51 -10.21
N VAL A 80 -0.37 -11.13 -11.35
CA VAL A 80 -0.99 -12.38 -11.83
C VAL A 80 -0.05 -13.57 -11.60
N PRO A 81 0.08 -14.14 -10.38
CA PRO A 81 0.89 -15.34 -10.19
C PRO A 81 0.17 -16.59 -10.71
N SER A 82 0.91 -17.70 -10.76
CA SER A 82 0.37 -19.05 -10.92
C SER A 82 -0.52 -19.49 -9.75
N GLN A 83 -0.47 -18.78 -8.63
CA GLN A 83 -1.29 -18.99 -7.42
C GLN A 83 -1.98 -17.68 -7.03
N THR A 84 -3.14 -17.76 -6.36
CA THR A 84 -3.85 -16.56 -5.88
C THR A 84 -3.01 -15.81 -4.86
N ARG A 85 -2.79 -14.51 -5.08
CA ARG A 85 -2.04 -13.65 -4.17
C ARG A 85 -2.81 -13.48 -2.85
N ILE A 86 -2.16 -13.76 -1.72
CA ILE A 86 -2.70 -13.50 -0.38
C ILE A 86 -2.23 -12.11 0.05
N ILE A 87 -3.16 -11.28 0.54
CA ILE A 87 -2.90 -9.92 1.00
C ILE A 87 -3.34 -9.78 2.46
N TRP A 88 -2.48 -9.21 3.30
CA TRP A 88 -2.78 -8.94 4.71
C TRP A 88 -3.70 -7.72 4.87
N ASN A 89 -3.46 -6.66 4.08
CA ASN A 89 -4.21 -5.42 4.19
C ASN A 89 -5.64 -5.53 3.62
N THR A 90 -6.64 -5.12 4.41
CA THR A 90 -8.06 -5.10 4.00
C THR A 90 -8.40 -3.92 3.09
N LYS A 91 -7.48 -2.97 2.90
CA LYS A 91 -7.52 -1.91 1.90
C LYS A 91 -6.26 -2.01 1.03
N PRO A 92 -6.24 -2.97 0.07
CA PRO A 92 -5.05 -3.26 -0.71
C PRO A 92 -4.61 -2.06 -1.56
N LEU A 93 -3.30 -1.95 -1.79
CA LEU A 93 -2.72 -1.05 -2.77
C LEU A 93 -2.68 -1.70 -4.15
N PHE A 94 -3.31 -1.03 -5.11
CA PHE A 94 -3.23 -1.37 -6.53
C PHE A 94 -2.07 -0.62 -7.19
N ILE A 95 -1.20 -1.33 -7.92
CA ILE A 95 -0.09 -0.75 -8.67
C ILE A 95 -0.09 -1.33 -10.08
N TRP A 96 0.08 -0.48 -11.09
CA TRP A 96 0.20 -0.87 -12.49
C TRP A 96 1.20 0.02 -13.21
N HIS A 97 1.76 -0.50 -14.30
CA HIS A 97 2.55 0.26 -15.24
C HIS A 97 1.79 0.35 -16.57
N ASN A 98 1.62 1.57 -17.08
CA ASN A 98 1.17 1.77 -18.44
C ASN A 98 2.38 1.53 -19.35
N GLY A 99 2.32 0.52 -20.20
CA GLY A 99 3.37 0.22 -21.16
C GLY A 99 3.46 1.27 -22.26
N GLU A 100 4.67 1.44 -22.79
CA GLU A 100 4.92 2.25 -23.98
C GLU A 100 4.66 1.41 -25.22
N PHE A 101 3.51 1.60 -25.86
CA PHE A 101 3.25 0.98 -27.14
C PHE A 101 3.91 1.80 -28.25
N GLN A 102 5.18 1.53 -28.55
CA GLN A 102 5.81 2.03 -29.76
C GLN A 102 5.43 1.12 -30.92
N LEU A 103 4.37 1.47 -31.67
CA LEU A 103 4.24 1.00 -33.04
C LEU A 103 5.04 1.95 -33.93
N SER A 104 5.95 1.38 -34.72
CA SER A 104 6.76 2.13 -35.70
C SER A 104 5.94 2.80 -36.81
N ARG A 105 4.61 2.65 -36.84
CA ARG A 105 3.71 3.31 -37.81
C ARG A 105 2.32 3.54 -37.19
N GLY A 106 2.04 4.77 -36.78
CA GLY A 106 0.69 5.26 -36.47
C GLY A 106 0.51 5.74 -35.03
N ASN A 107 0.02 6.98 -34.89
CA ASN A 107 -0.36 7.64 -33.63
C ASN A 107 -1.52 6.91 -32.93
N GLN A 108 -1.28 5.74 -32.37
CA GLN A 108 -2.23 5.08 -31.48
C GLN A 108 -1.99 5.55 -30.04
N PRO A 109 -3.05 5.97 -29.32
CA PRO A 109 -2.91 6.51 -27.97
C PRO A 109 -2.39 5.44 -27.00
N ILE A 110 -1.52 5.87 -26.08
CA ILE A 110 -1.02 5.03 -24.98
C ILE A 110 -2.22 4.43 -24.24
N ARG A 111 -2.26 3.10 -24.15
CA ARG A 111 -3.29 2.39 -23.37
C ARG A 111 -3.02 2.64 -21.89
N GLN A 112 -3.85 3.48 -21.29
CA GLN A 112 -3.77 3.83 -19.87
C GLN A 112 -4.95 3.23 -19.13
N VAL A 113 -4.72 2.79 -17.89
CA VAL A 113 -5.82 2.47 -16.98
C VAL A 113 -6.60 3.75 -16.66
N LYS A 114 -7.90 3.71 -16.90
CA LYS A 114 -8.80 4.86 -16.63
C LYS A 114 -9.74 4.60 -15.48
N LYS A 115 -10.13 3.34 -15.28
CA LYS A 115 -11.01 2.91 -14.20
C LYS A 115 -10.56 1.56 -13.66
N ILE A 116 -10.70 1.38 -12.36
CA ILE A 116 -10.59 0.07 -11.71
C ILE A 116 -11.87 -0.23 -10.93
N ALA A 117 -12.14 -1.51 -10.71
CA ALA A 117 -13.18 -1.96 -9.81
C ALA A 117 -12.71 -3.16 -8.98
N VAL A 118 -13.40 -3.41 -7.87
CA VAL A 118 -13.22 -4.62 -7.06
C VAL A 118 -14.57 -5.32 -6.96
N ALA A 119 -14.57 -6.64 -7.14
CA ALA A 119 -15.74 -7.50 -7.01
C ALA A 119 -15.40 -8.75 -6.19
N THR A 120 -16.41 -9.42 -5.62
CA THR A 120 -16.21 -10.76 -5.02
C THR A 120 -16.01 -11.79 -6.12
N LEU A 121 -15.17 -12.81 -5.92
CA LEU A 121 -14.98 -13.84 -6.96
C LEU A 121 -16.29 -14.59 -7.29
N ASP A 122 -17.19 -14.74 -6.30
CA ASP A 122 -18.49 -15.39 -6.44
C ASP A 122 -19.51 -14.56 -7.23
N SER A 123 -19.23 -13.27 -7.44
CA SER A 123 -20.04 -12.49 -8.37
C SER A 123 -19.67 -12.94 -9.77
N LYS A 124 -20.46 -13.89 -10.29
CA LYS A 124 -20.31 -14.49 -11.62
C LYS A 124 -19.87 -13.41 -12.61
N LEU A 125 -18.59 -13.45 -12.99
CA LEU A 125 -18.07 -12.61 -14.06
C LEU A 125 -18.54 -13.27 -15.37
N ASP A 126 -19.85 -13.20 -15.63
CA ASP A 126 -20.50 -13.91 -16.73
C ASP A 126 -19.85 -13.47 -18.04
N ARG A 127 -18.98 -14.34 -18.58
CA ARG A 127 -18.34 -14.12 -19.89
C ARG A 127 -19.32 -14.29 -21.06
N GLN A 128 -20.55 -14.72 -20.83
CA GLN A 128 -21.49 -15.04 -21.91
C GLN A 128 -22.93 -14.74 -21.50
N THR A 129 -23.52 -13.69 -22.08
CA THR A 129 -24.74 -13.71 -22.94
C THR A 129 -25.36 -12.32 -22.96
N ASN A 130 -25.69 -11.85 -24.16
CA ASN A 130 -26.13 -10.48 -24.47
C ASN A 130 -27.54 -10.12 -23.94
N SER A 131 -28.03 -10.63 -22.79
CA SER A 131 -29.42 -10.38 -22.38
C SER A 131 -29.66 -9.90 -20.93
N GLN A 132 -28.65 -9.69 -20.08
CA GLN A 132 -28.85 -9.09 -18.75
C GLN A 132 -27.72 -8.12 -18.39
N ARG A 133 -27.74 -6.93 -19.02
CA ARG A 133 -26.61 -5.98 -19.03
C ARG A 133 -26.50 -5.03 -17.83
N ASN A 134 -27.33 -5.13 -16.79
CA ASN A 134 -27.49 -4.00 -15.85
C ASN A 134 -27.06 -4.19 -14.39
N ASN A 135 -26.61 -5.37 -13.93
CA ASN A 135 -26.31 -5.56 -12.50
C ASN A 135 -24.94 -6.21 -12.21
N GLN A 136 -23.90 -5.87 -12.96
CA GLN A 136 -22.54 -6.19 -12.49
C GLN A 136 -22.21 -5.33 -11.26
N LYS A 137 -22.50 -5.86 -10.07
CA LYS A 137 -22.37 -5.14 -8.80
C LYS A 137 -20.91 -5.18 -8.34
N TYR A 138 -20.17 -4.13 -8.68
CA TYR A 138 -18.86 -3.88 -8.09
C TYR A 138 -19.02 -3.47 -6.62
N LEU A 139 -18.10 -3.91 -5.75
CA LEU A 139 -18.00 -3.43 -4.37
C LEU A 139 -17.55 -1.98 -4.32
N SER A 140 -16.67 -1.60 -5.26
CA SER A 140 -16.15 -0.25 -5.42
C SER A 140 -15.67 -0.06 -6.84
N THR A 141 -15.85 1.15 -7.37
CA THR A 141 -15.31 1.62 -8.65
C THR A 141 -14.53 2.90 -8.43
N GLN A 142 -13.37 3.05 -9.06
CA GLN A 142 -12.50 4.22 -8.90
C GLN A 142 -11.98 4.68 -10.25
N ILE A 143 -12.12 5.98 -10.55
CA ILE A 143 -11.49 6.62 -11.71
C ILE A 143 -10.04 6.94 -11.38
N VAL A 144 -9.12 6.44 -12.20
CA VAL A 144 -7.68 6.46 -11.93
C VAL A 144 -6.86 7.01 -13.09
N ALA A 145 -7.49 7.77 -13.99
CA ALA A 145 -6.82 8.42 -15.10
C ALA A 145 -5.63 9.27 -14.60
N GLY A 146 -4.47 9.10 -15.23
CA GLY A 146 -3.24 9.81 -14.85
C GLY A 146 -2.51 9.24 -13.62
N LYS A 147 -3.00 8.13 -13.03
CA LYS A 147 -2.35 7.45 -11.91
C LYS A 147 -1.67 6.15 -12.37
N GLN A 148 -0.77 5.64 -11.53
CA GLN A 148 -0.13 4.32 -11.64
C GLN A 148 -0.28 3.48 -10.36
N SER A 149 -0.86 4.07 -9.32
CA SER A 149 -1.19 3.37 -8.09
C SER A 149 -2.41 4.00 -7.42
N ILE A 150 -3.17 3.21 -6.68
CA ILE A 150 -4.25 3.70 -5.80
C ILE A 150 -4.53 2.70 -4.69
N THR A 151 -4.68 3.19 -3.46
CA THR A 151 -5.20 2.39 -2.36
C THR A 151 -6.69 2.21 -2.55
N TYR A 152 -7.19 0.99 -2.35
CA TYR A 152 -8.62 0.71 -2.39
C TYR A 152 -9.43 1.65 -1.46
N GLN A 153 -10.41 2.34 -2.03
CA GLN A 153 -11.19 3.38 -1.34
C GLN A 153 -12.55 2.93 -0.81
N GLY A 154 -12.96 1.68 -1.05
CA GLY A 154 -14.22 1.14 -0.53
C GLY A 154 -14.13 0.67 0.93
N GLU A 155 -15.20 0.01 1.37
CA GLU A 155 -15.27 -0.60 2.70
C GLU A 155 -14.23 -1.71 2.88
N PRO A 156 -13.57 -1.81 4.06
CA PRO A 156 -12.56 -2.83 4.32
C PRO A 156 -13.00 -4.23 3.87
N LEU A 157 -12.16 -4.87 3.08
CA LEU A 157 -12.41 -6.22 2.58
C LEU A 157 -12.33 -7.24 3.72
N LYS A 158 -13.11 -8.32 3.60
CA LYS A 158 -13.28 -9.31 4.68
C LYS A 158 -12.13 -10.32 4.67
N PRO A 159 -11.57 -10.68 5.85
CA PRO A 159 -10.64 -11.79 5.98
C PRO A 159 -11.17 -13.09 5.38
N GLY A 160 -10.28 -13.87 4.76
CA GLY A 160 -10.61 -15.17 4.15
C GLY A 160 -11.41 -15.09 2.84
N GLN A 161 -11.84 -13.91 2.40
CA GLN A 161 -12.61 -13.75 1.17
C GLN A 161 -11.69 -13.52 -0.05
N THR A 162 -12.08 -14.12 -1.18
CA THR A 162 -11.43 -13.89 -2.48
C THR A 162 -12.18 -12.84 -3.30
N TYR A 163 -11.41 -11.96 -3.91
CA TYR A 163 -11.86 -10.84 -4.70
C TYR A 163 -11.16 -10.81 -6.06
N THR A 164 -11.73 -10.02 -6.96
CA THR A 164 -11.17 -9.75 -8.28
C THR A 164 -10.95 -8.25 -8.43
N TRP A 165 -9.71 -7.86 -8.71
CA TRP A 165 -9.36 -6.54 -9.20
C TRP A 165 -9.60 -6.50 -10.71
N LEU A 166 -10.38 -5.51 -11.16
CA LEU A 166 -10.85 -5.36 -12.54
C LEU A 166 -10.30 -4.06 -13.11
N VAL A 167 -9.80 -4.09 -14.34
CA VAL A 167 -9.10 -2.97 -14.98
C VAL A 167 -9.75 -2.60 -16.29
N PHE A 168 -10.02 -1.31 -16.48
CA PHE A 168 -10.72 -0.75 -17.64
C PHE A 168 -9.87 0.33 -18.32
N LEU A 169 -9.80 0.29 -19.65
CA LEU A 169 -9.03 1.24 -20.46
C LEU A 169 -9.82 2.51 -20.83
N THR A 170 -11.12 2.49 -20.59
CA THR A 170 -12.00 3.66 -20.74
C THR A 170 -12.88 3.79 -19.50
N GLN A 171 -13.31 5.01 -19.19
CA GLN A 171 -14.16 5.25 -18.01
C GLN A 171 -15.56 4.65 -18.20
N GLU A 172 -16.09 4.72 -19.42
CA GLU A 172 -17.44 4.25 -19.77
C GLU A 172 -17.53 2.75 -20.08
N ALA A 173 -16.41 2.03 -20.13
CA ALA A 173 -16.44 0.60 -20.41
C ALA A 173 -17.24 -0.17 -19.34
N THR A 174 -18.18 -0.99 -19.80
CA THR A 174 -18.98 -1.86 -18.94
C THR A 174 -18.29 -3.20 -18.67
N ALA A 175 -17.35 -3.61 -19.52
CA ALA A 175 -16.57 -4.84 -19.37
C ALA A 175 -15.08 -4.54 -19.06
N PRO A 176 -14.45 -5.28 -18.14
CA PRO A 176 -13.04 -5.13 -17.83
C PRO A 176 -12.17 -5.67 -18.98
N THR A 177 -11.02 -5.03 -19.21
CA THR A 177 -10.01 -5.51 -20.17
C THR A 177 -9.06 -6.52 -19.54
N MET A 178 -8.76 -6.36 -18.25
CA MET A 178 -7.90 -7.26 -17.49
C MET A 178 -8.47 -7.46 -16.09
N PHE A 179 -8.10 -8.56 -15.45
CA PHE A 179 -8.49 -8.83 -14.08
C PHE A 179 -7.46 -9.68 -13.34
N VAL A 180 -7.44 -9.56 -12.02
CA VAL A 180 -6.53 -10.28 -11.12
C VAL A 180 -7.30 -10.76 -9.90
N ASN A 181 -7.18 -12.04 -9.56
CA ASN A 181 -7.76 -12.58 -8.34
C ASN A 181 -6.78 -12.46 -7.18
N PHE A 182 -7.29 -12.07 -6.01
CA PHE A 182 -6.53 -12.01 -4.77
C PHE A 182 -7.42 -12.39 -3.59
N LYS A 183 -6.81 -12.90 -2.52
CA LYS A 183 -7.49 -13.31 -1.30
C LYS A 183 -7.01 -12.47 -0.13
N ILE A 184 -7.94 -11.98 0.68
CA ILE A 184 -7.57 -11.38 1.97
C ILE A 184 -7.22 -12.50 2.93
N MET A 185 -6.09 -12.34 3.62
CA MET A 185 -5.59 -13.27 4.61
C MET A 185 -6.64 -13.64 5.66
N GLU A 186 -6.60 -14.88 6.13
CA GLU A 186 -7.49 -15.36 7.20
C GLU A 186 -7.30 -14.55 8.50
N ALA A 187 -8.39 -14.37 9.25
CA ALA A 187 -8.42 -13.51 10.44
C ALA A 187 -7.30 -13.86 11.44
N ASN A 188 -7.18 -15.14 11.81
CA ASN A 188 -6.19 -15.60 12.79
C ASN A 188 -4.75 -15.29 12.37
N GLN A 189 -4.41 -15.49 11.09
CA GLN A 189 -3.07 -15.20 10.58
C GLN A 189 -2.82 -13.69 10.51
N ARG A 190 -3.84 -12.95 10.07
CA ARG A 190 -3.80 -11.49 9.97
C ARG A 190 -3.60 -10.82 11.33
N ASP A 191 -4.26 -11.33 12.36
CA ASP A 191 -4.16 -10.81 13.72
C ASP A 191 -2.76 -11.02 14.31
N ARG A 192 -2.17 -12.19 14.08
CA ARG A 192 -0.77 -12.47 14.47
C ARG A 192 0.20 -11.47 13.83
N ILE A 193 0.10 -11.26 12.53
CA ILE A 193 0.91 -10.26 11.81
C ILE A 193 0.66 -8.85 12.35
N THR A 194 -0.59 -8.50 12.64
CA THR A 194 -0.95 -7.18 13.19
C THR A 194 -0.27 -6.93 14.55
N ILE A 195 -0.24 -7.94 15.42
CA ILE A 195 0.44 -7.86 16.72
C ILE A 195 1.95 -7.69 16.53
N GLU A 196 2.56 -8.49 15.66
CA GLU A 196 4.00 -8.41 15.35
C GLU A 196 4.39 -7.04 14.80
N LEU A 197 3.61 -6.49 13.85
CA LEU A 197 3.85 -5.16 13.28
C LEU A 197 3.69 -4.03 14.29
N LYS A 198 2.70 -4.12 15.19
CA LYS A 198 2.52 -3.14 16.29
C LYS A 198 3.74 -3.14 17.22
N ARG A 199 4.24 -4.31 17.60
CA ARG A 199 5.44 -4.45 18.43
C ARG A 199 6.67 -3.89 17.70
N LEU A 200 6.86 -4.23 16.42
CA LEU A 200 7.96 -3.74 15.61
C LEU A 200 7.94 -2.21 15.53
N GLU A 201 6.77 -1.62 15.24
CA GLU A 201 6.63 -0.16 15.18
C GLU A 201 6.92 0.52 16.52
N GLN A 202 6.42 -0.03 17.63
CA GLN A 202 6.71 0.50 18.97
C GLN A 202 8.21 0.47 19.28
N LEU A 203 8.89 -0.64 18.97
CA LEU A 203 10.34 -0.77 19.16
C LEU A 203 11.12 0.27 18.33
N GLN A 204 10.72 0.49 17.08
CA GLN A 204 11.37 1.48 16.21
C GLN A 204 11.13 2.90 16.72
N ARG A 205 9.91 3.23 17.16
CA ARG A 205 9.60 4.53 17.77
C ARG A 205 10.41 4.79 19.03
N GLN A 206 10.62 3.77 19.88
CA GLN A 206 11.47 3.88 21.08
C GLN A 206 12.94 4.17 20.74
N LYS A 207 13.41 3.74 19.55
CA LYS A 207 14.74 4.05 19.03
C LYS A 207 14.82 5.42 18.34
N GLY A 208 13.75 6.21 18.34
CA GLY A 208 13.69 7.50 17.64
C GLY A 208 13.61 7.37 16.12
N ALA A 209 13.21 6.20 15.59
CA ALA A 209 13.08 6.00 14.15
C ALA A 209 12.02 6.92 13.54
N ASN A 210 12.34 7.50 12.37
CA ASN A 210 11.39 8.30 11.62
C ASN A 210 10.36 7.42 10.87
N PRO A 211 9.28 8.00 10.32
CA PRO A 211 8.23 7.23 9.63
C PRO A 211 8.73 6.39 8.45
N GLU A 212 9.75 6.85 7.72
CA GLU A 212 10.32 6.09 6.60
C GLU A 212 11.11 4.88 7.07
N THR A 213 11.92 5.02 8.12
CA THR A 213 12.63 3.90 8.76
C THR A 213 11.63 2.85 9.29
N ILE A 214 10.52 3.28 9.88
CA ILE A 214 9.46 2.36 10.33
C ILE A 214 8.85 1.63 9.12
N ALA A 215 8.51 2.34 8.05
CA ALA A 215 7.97 1.74 6.83
C ALA A 215 8.95 0.77 6.17
N LEU A 216 10.24 1.07 6.20
CA LEU A 216 11.31 0.22 5.69
C LEU A 216 11.35 -1.13 6.43
N GLU A 217 11.29 -1.09 7.76
CA GLU A 217 11.29 -2.30 8.60
C GLU A 217 10.02 -3.13 8.40
N LYS A 218 8.86 -2.48 8.25
CA LYS A 218 7.61 -3.18 7.90
C LYS A 218 7.66 -3.79 6.50
N THR A 219 8.22 -3.08 5.53
CA THR A 219 8.43 -3.58 4.16
C THR A 219 9.26 -4.84 4.20
N LYS A 220 10.38 -4.82 4.92
CA LYS A 220 11.25 -5.99 5.10
C LYS A 220 10.49 -7.16 5.74
N TYR A 221 9.75 -6.90 6.81
CA TYR A 221 8.94 -7.91 7.48
C TYR A 221 7.98 -8.63 6.52
N PHE A 222 7.28 -7.88 5.65
CA PHE A 222 6.37 -8.46 4.67
C PHE A 222 7.12 -9.20 3.55
N ALA A 223 8.24 -8.64 3.06
CA ALA A 223 9.06 -9.26 2.03
C ALA A 223 9.65 -10.61 2.49
N ASP A 224 10.14 -10.69 3.73
CA ASP A 224 10.67 -11.92 4.33
C ASP A 224 9.60 -13.03 4.44
N LYS A 225 8.32 -12.66 4.46
CA LYS A 225 7.16 -13.59 4.44
C LYS A 225 6.58 -13.82 3.04
N GLY A 226 7.19 -13.26 1.98
CA GLY A 226 6.71 -13.34 0.61
C GLY A 226 5.41 -12.57 0.33
N LEU A 227 5.00 -11.67 1.25
CA LEU A 227 3.80 -10.84 1.15
C LEU A 227 4.10 -9.57 0.36
N TRP A 228 4.48 -9.72 -0.91
CA TRP A 228 5.02 -8.64 -1.74
C TRP A 228 4.05 -7.47 -1.95
N SER A 229 2.74 -7.73 -2.06
CA SER A 229 1.74 -6.66 -2.15
C SER A 229 1.72 -5.78 -0.92
N ASP A 230 1.82 -6.38 0.27
CA ASP A 230 1.85 -5.64 1.54
C ASP A 230 3.21 -4.94 1.73
N ALA A 231 4.31 -5.55 1.30
CA ALA A 231 5.63 -4.90 1.28
C ALA A 231 5.62 -3.62 0.41
N LEU A 232 5.08 -3.71 -0.81
CA LEU A 232 4.89 -2.54 -1.68
C LEU A 232 3.97 -1.50 -1.03
N GLN A 233 2.90 -1.94 -0.36
CA GLN A 233 2.00 -1.02 0.32
C GLN A 233 2.68 -0.22 1.42
N GLU A 234 3.55 -0.84 2.23
CA GLU A 234 4.35 -0.11 3.23
C GLU A 234 5.35 0.84 2.58
N ALA A 235 6.02 0.42 1.50
CA ALA A 235 6.91 1.29 0.75
C ALA A 235 6.19 2.53 0.19
N TYR A 236 4.91 2.42 -0.18
CA TYR A 236 4.07 3.52 -0.70
C TYR A 236 3.34 4.32 0.38
N SER A 237 3.34 3.89 1.64
CA SER A 237 2.61 4.55 2.73
C SER A 237 3.31 5.82 3.26
N VAL A 238 4.62 5.96 3.03
CA VAL A 238 5.39 7.14 3.47
C VAL A 238 4.92 8.39 2.72
N LEU A 239 4.34 9.34 3.47
CA LEU A 239 3.75 10.57 2.92
C LEU A 239 4.79 11.53 2.33
N LYS A 240 5.96 11.63 2.96
CA LYS A 240 7.08 12.47 2.55
C LYS A 240 8.31 11.58 2.36
N PRO A 241 8.36 10.81 1.26
CA PRO A 241 9.48 9.90 1.03
C PRO A 241 10.76 10.70 0.82
N SER A 242 11.89 10.13 1.23
CA SER A 242 13.22 10.55 0.80
C SER A 242 13.33 10.54 -0.74
N SER A 243 14.33 11.24 -1.27
CA SER A 243 14.62 11.22 -2.71
C SER A 243 14.84 9.80 -3.23
N GLU A 244 15.48 8.94 -2.44
CA GLU A 244 15.70 7.54 -2.78
C GLU A 244 14.39 6.75 -2.86
N LEU A 245 13.53 6.82 -1.84
CA LEU A 245 12.26 6.10 -1.86
C LEU A 245 11.34 6.64 -2.96
N ALA A 246 11.37 7.94 -3.22
CA ALA A 246 10.66 8.54 -4.35
C ALA A 246 11.13 7.96 -5.68
N GLN A 247 12.45 7.87 -5.89
CA GLN A 247 13.04 7.29 -7.10
C GLN A 247 12.69 5.81 -7.25
N LEU A 248 12.81 5.04 -6.16
CA LEU A 248 12.40 3.63 -6.14
C LEU A 248 10.95 3.46 -6.58
N ARG A 249 10.02 4.26 -6.03
CA ARG A 249 8.58 4.19 -6.40
C ARG A 249 8.33 4.49 -7.88
N GLN A 250 9.21 5.25 -8.53
CA GLN A 250 9.12 5.53 -9.98
C GLN A 250 9.72 4.42 -10.83
N ASP A 251 10.86 3.86 -10.41
CA ASP A 251 11.61 2.87 -11.19
C ASP A 251 11.09 1.45 -11.02
N LEU A 252 10.61 1.12 -9.82
CA LEU A 252 10.19 -0.23 -9.46
C LEU A 252 9.08 -0.76 -10.39
N PRO A 253 8.03 0.02 -10.74
CA PRO A 253 7.06 -0.43 -11.73
C PRO A 253 7.67 -0.80 -13.08
N LYS A 254 8.67 -0.04 -13.57
CA LYS A 254 9.35 -0.36 -14.82
C LYS A 254 10.15 -1.66 -14.67
N GLN A 255 10.92 -1.78 -13.59
CA GLN A 255 11.77 -2.94 -13.34
C GLN A 255 11.00 -4.25 -13.16
N LEU A 256 9.79 -4.20 -12.60
CA LEU A 256 8.93 -5.38 -12.41
C LEU A 256 8.19 -5.78 -13.69
N CYS A 257 8.09 -4.90 -14.69
CA CYS A 257 7.30 -5.13 -15.89
C CYS A 257 8.10 -5.49 -17.14
N TYR A 258 9.42 -5.26 -17.15
CA TYR A 258 10.30 -5.49 -18.30
C TYR A 258 11.33 -6.62 -18.09
N GLN A 259 10.97 -7.67 -17.35
CA GLN A 259 11.76 -8.91 -17.21
C GLN A 259 11.49 -9.91 -18.33
#